data_AF-A0A086MKW6-F1
#
_entry.id   AF-A0A086MKW6-F1
#
_cell.length_a   1.000
_cell.length_b   1.000
_cell.length_c   1.000
_cell.angle_alpha   90.00
_cell.angle_beta   90.00
_cell.angle_gamma   90.00
#
_symmetry.space_group_name_H-M   'P 1'
#
loop_
_entity.id
_entity.type
_entity.pdbx_description
1 polymer ?
#
loop_
_entity_poly.entity_id
_entity_poly.type
_entity_poly.pdbx_seq_one_letter_code
_entity_poly.pdbx_strand_id
1 'polypeptide(L)'
;MPHRALVLLRDLSATREPPAAALLRDLFGLTMNEAEVARALYGGVTKEAVAAARGLRVTTIKTQVDAILAKTGAANLRDLERLLGSL
;
A
#
# COMPACT_ATOMS: atom_id res chain seq x y z
N MET A 1 28.86 -18.13 -26.56
CA MET A 1 27.62 -18.26 -25.75
C MET A 1 27.13 -16.85 -25.41
N PRO A 2 26.20 -16.24 -26.17
CA PRO A 2 25.71 -14.91 -25.82
C PRO A 2 24.83 -14.99 -24.56
N HIS A 3 25.16 -14.19 -23.54
CA HIS A 3 24.40 -14.10 -22.30
C HIS A 3 23.29 -13.06 -22.53
N ARG A 4 22.04 -13.47 -22.34
CA ARG A 4 20.89 -12.56 -22.45
C ARG A 4 20.59 -12.00 -21.07
N ALA A 5 20.65 -10.68 -20.93
CA ALA A 5 20.14 -9.96 -19.79
C ALA A 5 18.79 -9.33 -20.15
N LEU A 6 17.80 -9.45 -19.28
CA LEU A 6 16.53 -8.74 -19.39
C LEU A 6 16.60 -7.52 -18.47
N VAL A 7 16.46 -6.32 -19.04
CA VAL A 7 16.37 -5.06 -18.28
C VAL A 7 14.93 -4.58 -18.36
N LEU A 8 14.25 -4.57 -17.21
CA LEU A 8 12.92 -3.98 -17.07
C LEU A 8 13.07 -2.53 -16.62
N LEU A 9 12.98 -1.61 -17.57
CA LEU A 9 12.79 -0.19 -17.29
C LEU A 9 11.32 0.03 -16.94
N ARG A 10 11.05 0.34 -15.68
CA ARG A 10 9.72 0.70 -15.20
C ARG A 10 9.74 2.19 -14.87
N ASP A 11 8.80 2.93 -15.45
CA ASP A 11 8.60 4.34 -15.14
C ASP A 11 8.26 4.46 -13.64
N LEU A 12 9.14 5.10 -12.86
CA LEU A 12 8.93 5.36 -11.43
C LEU A 12 7.96 6.53 -11.19
N SER A 13 7.65 7.30 -12.23
CA SER A 13 6.91 8.56 -12.19
C SER A 13 5.47 8.42 -12.71
N ALA A 14 5.17 7.38 -13.50
CA ALA A 14 3.80 7.04 -13.83
C ALA A 14 3.06 6.70 -12.53
N THR A 15 2.02 7.46 -12.21
CA THR A 15 1.09 7.22 -11.10
C THR A 15 0.56 5.80 -11.23
N ARG A 16 1.23 4.83 -10.60
CA ARG A 16 0.73 3.46 -10.50
C ARG A 16 -0.59 3.56 -9.76
N GLU A 17 -1.65 3.04 -10.35
CA GLU A 17 -2.89 2.90 -9.60
C GLU A 17 -2.64 1.89 -8.47
N PRO A 18 -3.06 2.16 -7.22
CA PRO A 18 -2.86 1.21 -6.15
C PRO A 18 -3.54 -0.13 -6.50
N PRO A 19 -2.92 -1.26 -6.14
CA PRO A 19 -3.51 -2.58 -6.40
C PRO A 19 -4.95 -2.66 -5.87
N ALA A 20 -5.79 -3.46 -6.53
CA ALA A 20 -7.19 -3.61 -6.15
C ALA A 20 -7.33 -4.10 -4.69
N ALA A 21 -8.31 -3.59 -3.96
CA ALA A 21 -8.47 -3.92 -2.53
C ALA A 21 -8.71 -5.42 -2.30
N ALA A 22 -9.44 -6.07 -3.22
CA ALA A 22 -9.64 -7.51 -3.21
C ALA A 22 -8.31 -8.28 -3.29
N LEU A 23 -7.38 -7.84 -4.15
CA LEU A 23 -6.06 -8.47 -4.26
C LEU A 23 -5.26 -8.31 -2.95
N LEU A 24 -5.29 -7.13 -2.33
CA LEU A 24 -4.57 -6.90 -1.07
C LEU A 24 -5.13 -7.73 0.08
N ARG A 25 -6.46 -7.90 0.14
CA ARG A 25 -7.09 -8.85 1.08
C ARG A 25 -6.58 -10.25 0.84
N ASP A 26 -6.61 -10.71 -0.41
CA ASP A 26 -6.31 -12.10 -0.73
C ASP A 26 -4.82 -12.44 -0.54
N LEU A 27 -3.91 -11.49 -0.81
CA LEU A 27 -2.46 -11.67 -0.63
C LEU A 27 -1.99 -11.56 0.83
N PHE A 28 -2.56 -10.64 1.61
CA PHE A 28 -2.06 -10.28 2.94
C PHE A 28 -3.04 -10.60 4.08
N GLY A 29 -4.20 -11.18 3.78
CA GLY A 29 -5.24 -11.44 4.79
C GLY A 29 -5.84 -10.17 5.41
N LEU A 30 -5.81 -9.05 4.67
CA LEU A 30 -6.42 -7.79 5.12
C LEU A 30 -7.95 -7.90 5.10
N THR A 31 -8.64 -7.27 6.04
CA THR A 31 -10.07 -6.98 5.86
C THR A 31 -10.26 -6.02 4.68
N MET A 32 -11.47 -5.97 4.11
CA MET A 32 -11.75 -5.01 3.04
C MET A 32 -11.48 -3.56 3.46
N ASN A 33 -11.80 -3.20 4.71
CA ASN A 33 -11.56 -1.84 5.19
C ASN A 33 -10.05 -1.52 5.31
N GLU A 34 -9.25 -2.47 5.80
CA GLU A 34 -7.78 -2.34 5.85
C GLU A 34 -7.17 -2.24 4.45
N ALA A 35 -7.64 -3.05 3.50
CA ALA A 35 -7.19 -3.00 2.12
C ALA A 35 -7.48 -1.64 1.48
N GLU A 36 -8.68 -1.08 1.69
CA GLU A 36 -9.00 0.25 1.18
C GLU A 36 -8.18 1.36 1.87
N VAL A 37 -7.82 1.20 3.15
CA VAL A 37 -6.91 2.15 3.83
C VAL A 37 -5.50 2.04 3.25
N ALA A 38 -4.99 0.83 3.02
CA ALA A 38 -3.69 0.62 2.40
C ALA A 38 -3.61 1.26 0.99
N ARG A 39 -4.68 1.14 0.20
CA ARG A 39 -4.81 1.82 -1.10
C ARG A 39 -4.85 3.33 -0.97
N ALA A 40 -5.61 3.86 0.00
CA ALA A 40 -5.71 5.31 0.20
C ALA A 40 -4.38 5.93 0.67
N LEU A 41 -3.53 5.15 1.34
CA LEU A 41 -2.19 5.56 1.76
C LEU A 41 -1.17 5.48 0.61
N TYR A 42 -1.48 4.78 -0.47
CA TYR A 42 -0.61 4.67 -1.63
C TYR A 42 -0.50 6.02 -2.35
N GLY A 43 0.74 6.45 -2.63
CA GLY A 43 1.01 7.73 -3.29
C GLY A 43 1.34 8.88 -2.32
N GLY A 44 1.79 8.58 -1.11
CA GLY A 44 2.31 9.57 -0.16
C GLY A 44 1.23 10.32 0.64
N VAL A 45 -0.01 9.81 0.65
CA VAL A 45 -1.10 10.43 1.41
C VAL A 45 -0.89 10.18 2.91
N THR A 46 -1.03 11.22 3.73
CA THR A 46 -0.81 11.11 5.17
C THR A 46 -1.99 10.44 5.90
N LYS A 47 -1.73 9.90 7.09
CA LYS A 47 -2.77 9.26 7.93
C LYS A 47 -3.89 10.25 8.27
N GLU A 48 -3.54 11.52 8.46
CA GLU A 48 -4.46 12.62 8.77
C GLU A 48 -5.37 12.91 7.58
N ALA A 49 -4.82 12.94 6.36
CA ALA A 49 -5.61 13.13 5.14
C ALA A 49 -6.59 11.96 4.91
N VAL A 50 -6.13 10.71 5.14
CA VAL A 50 -7.01 9.53 5.07
C VAL A 50 -8.10 9.58 6.15
N ALA A 51 -7.77 10.02 7.37
CA ALA A 51 -8.73 10.19 8.45
C ALA A 51 -9.82 11.21 8.09
N ALA A 52 -9.41 12.37 7.58
CA ALA A 52 -10.31 13.44 7.15
C ALA A 52 -11.22 12.98 6.00
N ALA A 53 -10.65 12.33 4.98
CA ALA A 53 -11.40 11.82 3.83
C ALA A 53 -12.45 10.75 4.22
N ARG A 54 -12.19 10.00 5.30
CA ARG A 54 -13.08 8.94 5.80
C ARG A 54 -13.98 9.36 6.96
N GLY A 55 -13.89 10.60 7.44
CA GLY A 55 -14.62 11.07 8.62
C GLY A 55 -14.27 10.31 9.91
N LEU A 56 -13.07 9.73 9.98
CA LEU A 56 -12.60 8.93 11.13
C LEU A 56 -11.62 9.73 11.98
N ARG A 57 -11.48 9.33 13.24
CA ARG A 57 -10.42 9.87 14.11
C ARG A 57 -9.06 9.37 13.62
N VAL A 58 -8.05 10.24 13.70
CA VAL A 58 -6.66 9.90 13.36
C VAL A 58 -6.16 8.71 14.18
N THR A 59 -6.60 8.58 15.44
CA THR A 59 -6.28 7.43 16.30
C THR A 59 -6.78 6.11 15.72
N THR A 60 -7.98 6.09 15.13
CA THR A 60 -8.56 4.91 14.47
C THR A 60 -7.76 4.55 13.21
N ILE A 61 -7.38 5.53 12.39
CA ILE A 61 -6.51 5.29 11.23
C ILE A 61 -5.15 4.78 11.66
N LYS A 62 -4.57 5.32 12.75
CA LYS A 62 -3.30 4.84 13.29
C LYS A 62 -3.37 3.35 13.65
N THR A 63 -4.39 2.93 14.40
CA THR A 63 -4.58 1.51 14.75
C THR A 63 -4.75 0.63 13.50
N GLN A 64 -5.51 1.09 12.50
CA GLN A 64 -5.65 0.35 11.23
C GLN A 64 -4.33 0.25 10.47
N VAL A 65 -3.53 1.32 10.44
CA VAL A 65 -2.20 1.29 9.84
C VAL A 65 -1.29 0.30 10.54
N ASP A 66 -1.27 0.30 11.87
CA ASP A 66 -0.42 -0.62 12.63
C ASP A 66 -0.80 -2.09 12.35
N ALA A 67 -2.10 -2.38 12.23
CA ALA A 67 -2.59 -3.70 11.83
C ALA A 67 -2.21 -4.06 10.38
N ILE A 68 -2.32 -3.11 9.44
CA ILE A 68 -1.92 -3.31 8.04
C ILE A 68 -0.44 -3.65 7.95
N LEU A 69 0.42 -2.86 8.60
CA LEU A 69 1.87 -3.08 8.61
C LEU A 69 2.24 -4.45 9.17
N ALA A 70 1.58 -4.85 10.27
CA ALA A 70 1.78 -6.17 10.86
C ALA A 70 1.37 -7.32 9.92
N LYS A 71 0.24 -7.17 9.21
CA LYS A 71 -0.29 -8.17 8.28
C LYS A 71 0.49 -8.25 6.96
N THR A 72 1.01 -7.13 6.47
CA THR A 72 1.80 -7.09 5.23
C THR A 72 3.29 -7.35 5.47
N GLY A 73 3.73 -7.35 6.74
CA GLY A 73 5.13 -7.47 7.12
C GLY A 73 5.97 -6.22 6.83
N ALA A 74 5.34 -5.08 6.56
CA ALA A 74 6.03 -3.83 6.22
C ALA A 74 6.50 -3.11 7.49
N ALA A 75 7.72 -2.60 7.49
CA ALA A 75 8.27 -1.92 8.68
C ALA A 75 7.69 -0.51 8.90
N ASN A 76 7.22 0.13 7.84
CA ASN A 76 6.65 1.48 7.86
C ASN A 76 5.83 1.74 6.59
N LEU A 77 5.17 2.92 6.51
CA LEU A 77 4.34 3.27 5.35
C LEU A 77 5.12 3.34 4.03
N ARG A 78 6.38 3.79 4.03
CA ARG A 78 7.19 3.83 2.80
C ARG A 78 7.54 2.42 2.31
N ASP A 79 7.76 1.50 3.25
CA ASP A 79 7.99 0.09 2.94
C ASP A 79 6.72 -0.57 2.39
N LEU A 80 5.56 -0.26 2.99
CA LEU A 80 4.26 -0.66 2.46
C LEU A 80 4.04 -0.12 1.04
N GLU A 81 4.29 1.16 0.79
CA GLU A 81 4.18 1.74 -0.56
C GLU A 81 5.07 1.03 -1.58
N ARG A 82 6.31 0.70 -1.22
CA ARG A 82 7.23 -0.05 -2.09
C ARG A 82 6.73 -1.47 -2.36
N LEU A 83 6.22 -2.15 -1.33
CA LEU A 83 5.62 -3.47 -1.44
C LEU A 83 4.41 -3.43 -2.39
N LEU A 84 3.46 -2.53 -2.16
CA LEU A 84 2.30 -2.36 -3.02
C LEU A 84 2.69 -1.97 -4.46
N GLY A 85 3.73 -1.15 -4.61
CA GLY A 85 4.28 -0.74 -5.90
C GLY A 85 5.07 -1.84 -6.61
N SER A 86 5.30 -3.00 -5.99
CA SER A 86 5.95 -4.16 -6.61
C SER A 86 4.96 -5.19 -7.16
N LEU A 87 3.69 -5.08 -6.76
CA LEU A 87 2.57 -5.88 -7.25
C LEU A 87 2.17 -5.49 -8.69
#